data_AF-A0A0M4EKA9-F1
#
_entry.id   AF-A0A0M4EKA9-F1
#
_cell.length_a   1.000
_cell.length_b   1.000
_cell.length_c   1.000
_cell.angle_alpha   90.00
_cell.angle_beta   90.00
_cell.angle_gamma   90.00
#
_symmetry.space_group_name_H-M   'P 1'
#
loop_
_entity.id
_entity.type
_entity.pdbx_description
1 polymer ?
#
loop_
_entity_poly.entity_id
_entity_poly.type
_entity_poly.pdbx_seq_one_letter_code
_entity_poly.pdbx_strand_id
1 'polypeptide(L)'
;MQRITRLPLLIDAVLSKESPHNAEEYESWKLTLALVQKIVAQCNEAANRCEQAYELERISKQLEFPSHIRALAIAPVGVPKQGAKPRFLVKRGELTHLIWRGDDAKLTFGKRFSKCSIYAFLFSDLLVLCKRKGDNHFSVIDYCPRSMLTLAAGDSLPQLPTKDIKDPTSKNLMLMTLLENYERKTVELVLSCPSVSDQQRWLEAMRPREAETPGEKLYESWDCPQVVAKHSYESDEPDVLQLELGDVVNVSRKLPDGWYQGERIREGAVGWFPGSYTEELNSAHVRARNLKQRHRLLAFTATFLESQKSK
;
A
#
# COMPACT_ATOMS: atom_id res chain seq x y z
N MET A 1 -25.96 14.34 -9.77
CA MET A 1 -24.98 14.80 -8.76
C MET A 1 -24.86 16.32 -8.61
N GLN A 2 -25.07 17.16 -9.64
CA GLN A 2 -24.78 18.60 -9.56
C GLN A 2 -25.54 19.41 -8.47
N ARG A 3 -26.70 18.94 -7.99
CA ARG A 3 -27.50 19.70 -7.02
C ARG A 3 -26.90 19.68 -5.61
N ILE A 4 -26.50 18.51 -5.12
CA ILE A 4 -26.02 18.36 -3.73
C ILE A 4 -24.66 19.03 -3.52
N THR A 5 -23.78 19.00 -4.52
CA THR A 5 -22.46 19.65 -4.47
C THR A 5 -22.52 21.17 -4.60
N ARG A 6 -23.64 21.74 -5.06
CA ARG A 6 -23.85 23.20 -5.16
C ARG A 6 -24.43 23.81 -3.88
N LEU A 7 -25.08 23.03 -3.03
CA LEU A 7 -25.69 23.53 -1.79
C LEU A 7 -24.68 24.20 -0.84
N PRO A 8 -23.46 23.65 -0.60
CA PRO A 8 -22.46 24.34 0.20
C PRO A 8 -22.13 25.75 -0.33
N LEU A 9 -22.02 25.91 -1.65
CA LEU A 9 -21.69 27.20 -2.28
C LEU A 9 -22.81 28.24 -2.12
N LEU A 10 -24.06 27.79 -2.21
CA LEU A 10 -25.22 28.67 -2.01
C LEU A 10 -25.35 29.09 -0.54
N ILE A 11 -25.12 28.16 0.39
CA ILE A 11 -25.14 28.43 1.82
C ILE A 11 -23.99 29.38 2.21
N ASP A 12 -22.79 29.16 1.66
CA ASP A 12 -21.64 30.04 1.86
C ASP A 12 -21.92 31.47 1.32
N ALA A 13 -22.58 31.58 0.17
CA ALA A 13 -23.00 32.86 -0.37
C ALA A 13 -24.08 33.57 0.48
N VAL A 14 -24.95 32.83 1.17
CA VAL A 14 -25.91 33.41 2.14
C VAL A 14 -25.16 33.85 3.39
N LEU A 15 -24.28 33.01 3.93
CA LEU A 15 -23.44 33.31 5.09
C LEU A 15 -22.57 34.56 4.87
N SER A 16 -22.03 34.75 3.67
CA SER A 16 -21.25 35.94 3.29
C SER A 16 -22.04 37.24 3.27
N LYS A 17 -23.37 37.16 3.18
CA LYS A 17 -24.29 38.32 3.12
C LYS A 17 -24.97 38.61 4.45
N GLU A 18 -24.95 37.67 5.39
CA GLU A 18 -25.47 37.90 6.73
C GLU A 18 -24.51 38.74 7.57
N SER A 19 -25.07 39.71 8.29
CA SER A 19 -24.28 40.53 9.21
C SER A 19 -24.02 39.77 10.51
N PRO A 20 -22.81 39.84 11.09
CA PRO A 20 -22.48 39.18 12.36
C PRO A 20 -23.21 39.75 13.59
N HIS A 21 -24.20 40.64 13.42
CA HIS A 21 -25.02 41.18 14.50
C HIS A 21 -26.12 40.22 14.98
N ASN A 22 -26.49 39.21 14.18
CA ASN A 22 -27.44 38.17 14.60
C ASN A 22 -26.70 36.86 14.88
N ALA A 23 -26.18 36.70 16.10
CA ALA A 23 -25.29 35.59 16.47
C ALA A 23 -25.97 34.21 16.35
N GLU A 24 -27.28 34.10 16.61
CA GLU A 24 -28.01 32.84 16.53
C GLU A 24 -28.20 32.35 15.08
N GLU A 25 -28.56 33.24 14.16
CA GLU A 25 -28.69 32.90 12.74
C GLU A 25 -27.33 32.56 12.12
N TYR A 26 -26.29 33.33 12.44
CA TYR A 26 -24.94 33.11 11.94
C TYR A 26 -24.38 31.72 12.35
N GLU A 27 -24.51 31.36 13.63
CA GLU A 27 -24.08 30.03 14.11
C GLU A 27 -24.96 28.90 13.51
N SER A 28 -26.26 29.14 13.31
CA SER A 28 -27.15 28.17 12.65
C SER A 28 -26.75 27.92 11.19
N TRP A 29 -26.41 28.95 10.43
CA TRP A 29 -25.92 28.81 9.05
C TRP A 29 -24.55 28.14 8.97
N LYS A 30 -23.65 28.44 9.90
CA LYS A 30 -22.35 27.79 10.01
C LYS A 30 -22.47 26.30 10.31
N LEU A 31 -23.34 25.92 11.26
CA LEU A 31 -23.66 24.52 11.54
C LEU A 31 -24.27 23.85 10.29
N THR A 32 -25.21 24.52 9.63
CA THR A 32 -25.84 24.02 8.39
C THR A 32 -24.82 23.79 7.29
N LEU A 33 -23.88 24.72 7.09
CA LEU A 33 -22.81 24.59 6.12
C LEU A 33 -21.92 23.37 6.44
N ALA A 34 -21.50 23.21 7.69
CA ALA A 34 -20.69 22.07 8.13
C ALA A 34 -21.41 20.73 7.92
N LEU A 35 -22.71 20.65 8.23
CA LEU A 35 -23.53 19.45 8.02
C LEU A 35 -23.68 19.12 6.53
N VAL A 36 -23.98 20.11 5.69
CA VAL A 36 -24.14 19.89 4.24
C VAL A 36 -22.80 19.50 3.61
N GLN A 37 -21.69 20.12 4.01
CA GLN A 37 -20.34 19.72 3.58
C GLN A 37 -20.04 18.27 3.97
N LYS A 38 -20.38 17.86 5.20
CA LYS A 38 -20.23 16.47 5.66
C LYS A 38 -21.05 15.50 4.81
N ILE A 39 -22.31 15.83 4.49
CA ILE A 39 -23.17 14.99 3.62
C ILE A 39 -22.55 14.88 2.22
N VAL A 40 -22.10 15.99 1.63
CA VAL A 40 -21.46 15.98 0.31
C VAL A 40 -20.20 15.11 0.33
N ALA A 41 -19.38 15.20 1.37
CA ALA A 41 -18.20 14.34 1.53
C ALA A 41 -18.59 12.86 1.60
N GLN A 42 -19.59 12.50 2.42
CA GLN A 42 -20.09 11.13 2.52
C GLN A 42 -20.64 10.59 1.18
N CYS A 43 -21.36 11.41 0.42
CA CYS A 43 -21.85 11.04 -0.90
C CYS A 43 -20.72 10.81 -1.89
N ASN A 44 -19.72 11.69 -1.92
CA ASN A 44 -18.55 11.54 -2.78
C ASN A 44 -17.73 10.29 -2.42
N GLU A 45 -17.51 10.02 -1.14
CA GLU A 45 -16.85 8.81 -0.67
C GLU A 45 -17.63 7.53 -1.02
N ALA A 46 -18.96 7.55 -0.90
CA ALA A 46 -19.80 6.43 -1.30
C ALA A 46 -19.75 6.19 -2.82
N ALA A 47 -19.80 7.26 -3.63
CA ALA A 47 -19.67 7.18 -5.08
C ALA A 47 -18.31 6.61 -5.50
N ASN A 48 -17.22 7.13 -4.91
CA ASN A 48 -15.86 6.63 -5.16
C ASN A 48 -15.72 5.16 -4.77
N ARG A 49 -16.25 4.74 -3.61
CA ARG A 49 -16.24 3.32 -3.20
C ARG A 49 -17.00 2.42 -4.17
N CYS A 50 -18.14 2.89 -4.68
CA CYS A 50 -18.92 2.15 -5.67
C CYS A 50 -18.14 1.98 -6.99
N GLU A 51 -17.48 3.04 -7.47
CA GLU A 51 -16.66 2.99 -8.68
C GLU A 51 -15.47 2.05 -8.51
N GLN A 52 -14.76 2.14 -7.38
CA GLN A 52 -13.67 1.22 -7.03
C GLN A 52 -14.13 -0.24 -6.98
N ALA A 53 -15.31 -0.51 -6.41
CA ALA A 53 -15.88 -1.86 -6.34
C ALA A 53 -16.18 -2.42 -7.74
N TYR A 54 -16.79 -1.60 -8.61
CA TYR A 54 -17.05 -2.00 -10.00
C TYR A 54 -15.76 -2.25 -10.78
N GLU A 55 -14.74 -1.41 -10.58
CA GLU A 55 -13.42 -1.63 -11.19
C GLU A 55 -12.80 -2.94 -10.74
N LEU A 56 -12.89 -3.28 -9.45
CA LEU A 56 -12.41 -4.54 -8.90
C LEU A 56 -13.12 -5.75 -9.51
N GLU A 57 -14.44 -5.69 -9.64
CA GLU A 57 -15.22 -6.75 -10.24
C GLU A 57 -14.83 -6.96 -11.71
N ARG A 58 -14.67 -5.86 -12.45
CA ARG A 58 -14.19 -5.90 -13.84
C ARG A 58 -12.82 -6.56 -13.94
N ILE A 59 -11.87 -6.19 -13.07
CA ILE A 59 -10.53 -6.79 -13.07
C ILE A 59 -10.60 -8.27 -12.66
N SER A 60 -11.43 -8.63 -11.68
CA SER A 60 -11.61 -10.02 -11.24
C SER A 60 -12.10 -10.92 -12.38
N LYS A 61 -12.95 -10.42 -13.29
CA LYS A 61 -13.42 -11.15 -14.47
C LYS A 61 -12.34 -11.31 -15.56
N GLN A 62 -11.33 -10.43 -15.56
CA GLN A 62 -10.22 -10.43 -16.52
C GLN A 62 -9.06 -11.33 -16.09
N LEU A 63 -8.97 -11.66 -14.80
CA LEU A 63 -7.91 -12.46 -14.20
C LEU A 63 -8.28 -13.95 -14.19
N GLU A 64 -7.40 -14.77 -14.74
CA GLU A 64 -7.50 -16.23 -14.72
C GLU A 64 -6.40 -16.81 -13.82
N PHE A 65 -6.79 -17.63 -12.85
CA PHE A 65 -5.87 -18.36 -11.98
C PHE A 65 -5.61 -19.75 -12.56
N PRO A 66 -4.38 -20.07 -12.98
CA PRO A 66 -4.02 -21.42 -13.39
C PRO A 66 -4.24 -22.42 -12.25
N SER A 67 -4.48 -23.70 -12.59
CA SER A 67 -4.80 -24.77 -11.62
C SER A 67 -3.74 -24.99 -10.53
N HIS A 68 -2.47 -24.68 -10.83
CA HIS A 68 -1.36 -24.81 -9.87
C HIS A 68 -1.24 -23.62 -8.92
N ILE A 69 -1.92 -22.51 -9.21
CA ILE A 69 -1.91 -21.32 -8.36
C ILE A 69 -3.18 -21.31 -7.53
N ARG A 70 -3.03 -21.18 -6.21
CA ARG A 70 -4.18 -21.05 -5.31
C ARG A 70 -4.97 -19.78 -5.67
N ALA A 71 -6.20 -19.98 -6.15
CA ALA A 71 -7.10 -18.89 -6.47
C ALA A 71 -7.43 -18.04 -5.23
N LEU A 72 -7.52 -16.72 -5.44
CA LEU A 72 -7.88 -15.74 -4.43
C LEU A 72 -9.00 -14.86 -4.96
N ALA A 73 -9.95 -14.49 -4.10
CA ALA A 73 -10.97 -13.50 -4.44
C ALA A 73 -10.34 -12.11 -4.58
N ILE A 74 -10.33 -11.59 -5.81
CA ILE A 74 -9.83 -10.23 -6.11
C ILE A 74 -10.84 -9.20 -5.63
N ALA A 75 -12.10 -9.37 -6.02
CA ALA A 75 -13.22 -8.65 -5.43
C ALA A 75 -13.76 -9.46 -4.23
N PRO A 76 -13.48 -9.06 -2.98
CA PRO A 76 -14.03 -9.77 -1.82
C PRO A 76 -15.56 -9.61 -1.81
N VAL A 77 -16.26 -10.75 -1.73
CA VAL A 77 -17.73 -10.81 -1.62
C VAL A 77 -18.08 -11.22 -0.19
N GLY A 78 -19.09 -10.58 0.40
CA GLY A 78 -19.58 -10.87 1.75
C GLY A 78 -19.25 -9.78 2.78
N VAL A 79 -19.48 -10.08 4.05
CA VAL A 79 -19.22 -9.14 5.15
C VAL A 79 -17.71 -9.03 5.36
N PRO A 80 -17.11 -7.83 5.22
CA PRO A 80 -15.69 -7.66 5.50
C PRO A 80 -15.40 -8.02 6.96
N LYS A 81 -14.21 -8.59 7.22
CA LYS A 81 -13.76 -8.78 8.61
C LYS A 81 -13.75 -7.43 9.32
N GLN A 82 -14.11 -7.41 10.60
CA GLN A 82 -14.00 -6.18 11.41
C GLN A 82 -12.58 -5.62 11.32
N GLY A 83 -12.47 -4.30 11.07
CA GLY A 83 -11.20 -3.60 10.85
C GLY A 83 -10.51 -3.87 9.50
N ALA A 84 -11.10 -4.64 8.58
CA ALA A 84 -10.54 -4.82 7.25
C ALA A 84 -10.82 -3.61 6.36
N LYS A 85 -9.77 -3.01 5.82
CA LYS A 85 -9.89 -1.89 4.88
C LYS A 85 -10.30 -2.39 3.49
N PRO A 86 -11.07 -1.60 2.73
CA PRO A 86 -11.52 -2.01 1.41
C PRO A 86 -10.33 -2.16 0.45
N ARG A 87 -10.43 -3.18 -0.41
CA ARG A 87 -9.50 -3.33 -1.53
C ARG A 87 -9.90 -2.37 -2.65
N PHE A 88 -8.93 -1.61 -3.16
CA PHE A 88 -9.10 -0.79 -4.36
C PHE A 88 -7.84 -0.86 -5.21
N LEU A 89 -7.95 -0.60 -6.52
CA LEU A 89 -6.79 -0.54 -7.40
C LEU A 89 -5.99 0.73 -7.13
N VAL A 90 -4.68 0.59 -6.95
CA VAL A 90 -3.74 1.70 -6.73
C VAL A 90 -2.97 2.01 -8.00
N LYS A 91 -2.43 0.98 -8.67
CA LYS A 91 -1.72 1.14 -9.94
C LYS A 91 -1.79 -0.14 -10.76
N ARG A 92 -1.79 0.00 -12.08
CA ARG A 92 -1.59 -1.11 -13.01
C ARG A 92 -0.67 -0.70 -14.14
N GLY A 93 0.01 -1.66 -14.76
CA GLY A 93 0.86 -1.38 -15.91
C GLY A 93 1.66 -2.57 -16.39
N GLU A 94 2.18 -2.44 -17.62
CA GLU A 94 3.09 -3.39 -18.23
C GLU A 94 4.54 -3.13 -17.77
N LEU A 95 5.26 -4.21 -17.47
CA LEU A 95 6.64 -4.22 -17.01
C LEU A 95 7.41 -5.27 -17.80
N THR A 96 8.69 -5.03 -18.05
CA THR A 96 9.55 -6.03 -18.70
C THR A 96 10.40 -6.74 -17.65
N HIS A 97 10.16 -8.03 -17.46
CA HIS A 97 10.96 -8.88 -16.59
C HIS A 97 12.23 -9.38 -17.30
N LEU A 98 13.39 -9.16 -16.69
CA LEU A 98 14.69 -9.63 -17.15
C LEU A 98 15.05 -10.94 -16.43
N ILE A 99 15.10 -12.04 -17.18
CA ILE A 99 15.38 -13.38 -16.67
C ILE A 99 16.81 -13.76 -17.08
N TRP A 100 17.70 -13.88 -16.10
CA TRP A 100 19.09 -14.33 -16.32
C TRP A 100 19.13 -15.81 -16.68
N ARG A 101 19.94 -16.19 -17.67
CA ARG A 101 20.22 -17.59 -17.99
C ARG A 101 21.51 -18.01 -17.29
N GLY A 102 21.53 -19.20 -16.67
CA GLY A 102 22.68 -19.71 -15.92
C GLY A 102 23.94 -19.92 -16.78
N ASP A 103 25.08 -20.10 -16.12
CA ASP A 103 26.42 -20.24 -16.70
C ASP A 103 26.58 -21.42 -17.68
N ASP A 104 25.67 -22.39 -17.68
CA ASP A 104 25.71 -23.57 -18.57
C ASP A 104 25.24 -23.30 -20.01
N ALA A 105 24.76 -22.09 -20.32
CA ALA A 105 24.35 -21.73 -21.67
C ALA A 105 25.57 -21.35 -22.54
N LYS A 106 26.28 -22.36 -23.07
CA LYS A 106 27.23 -22.17 -24.18
C LYS A 106 26.49 -21.54 -25.37
N LEU A 107 26.63 -20.23 -25.58
CA LEU A 107 26.07 -19.52 -26.72
C LEU A 107 27.16 -18.79 -27.49
N THR A 108 27.24 -19.12 -28.78
CA THR A 108 28.08 -18.49 -29.81
C THR A 108 27.64 -17.05 -30.14
N PHE A 109 26.52 -16.58 -29.57
CA PHE A 109 25.97 -15.23 -29.77
C PHE A 109 25.33 -14.64 -28.49
N GLY A 110 26.15 -14.19 -27.55
CA GLY A 110 26.09 -12.82 -27.01
C GLY A 110 24.97 -12.28 -26.09
N LYS A 111 23.93 -13.02 -25.66
CA LYS A 111 22.97 -12.48 -24.65
C LYS A 111 22.77 -13.41 -23.45
N ARG A 112 23.21 -12.96 -22.26
CA ARG A 112 23.12 -13.67 -20.96
C ARG A 112 21.75 -13.61 -20.27
N PHE A 113 20.76 -12.93 -20.86
CA PHE A 113 19.42 -12.80 -20.28
C PHE A 113 18.31 -12.79 -21.35
N SER A 114 17.12 -13.22 -20.96
CA SER A 114 15.89 -13.16 -21.77
C SER A 114 14.89 -12.14 -21.19
N LYS A 115 14.14 -11.47 -22.05
CA LYS A 115 13.13 -10.47 -21.67
C LYS A 115 11.73 -11.08 -21.78
N CYS A 116 10.86 -10.85 -20.79
CA CYS A 116 9.47 -11.28 -20.79
C CYS A 116 8.55 -10.13 -20.37
N SER A 117 7.51 -9.83 -21.16
CA SER A 117 6.49 -8.85 -20.76
C SER A 117 5.56 -9.46 -19.71
N ILE A 118 5.40 -8.74 -18.61
CA ILE A 118 4.47 -9.04 -17.52
C ILE A 118 3.57 -7.83 -17.25
N TYR A 119 2.42 -8.07 -16.64
CA TYR A 119 1.47 -7.04 -16.25
C TYR A 119 1.25 -7.09 -14.73
N ALA A 120 1.36 -5.96 -14.06
CA ALA A 120 1.20 -5.88 -12.60
C ALA A 120 -0.10 -5.14 -12.26
N PHE A 121 -0.86 -5.69 -11.32
CA PHE A 121 -1.97 -5.03 -10.64
C PHE A 121 -1.60 -4.85 -9.17
N LEU A 122 -1.43 -3.60 -8.74
CA LEU A 122 -1.24 -3.23 -7.35
C LEU A 122 -2.55 -2.71 -6.79
N PHE A 123 -3.06 -3.41 -5.79
CA PHE A 123 -4.19 -3.03 -4.98
C PHE A 123 -3.73 -2.38 -3.66
N SER A 124 -4.68 -1.89 -2.87
CA SER A 124 -4.40 -1.31 -1.56
C SER A 124 -3.67 -2.27 -0.61
N ASP A 125 -3.95 -3.57 -0.68
CA ASP A 125 -3.41 -4.62 0.21
C ASP A 125 -2.66 -5.77 -0.52
N LEU A 126 -2.71 -5.84 -1.86
CA LEU A 126 -2.28 -7.00 -2.64
C LEU A 126 -1.53 -6.58 -3.91
N LEU A 127 -0.47 -7.29 -4.28
CA LEU A 127 0.13 -7.25 -5.60
C LEU A 127 -0.20 -8.55 -6.35
N VAL A 128 -0.64 -8.43 -7.60
CA VAL A 128 -0.85 -9.55 -8.53
C VAL A 128 -0.03 -9.32 -9.78
N LEU A 129 0.80 -10.30 -10.13
CA LEU A 129 1.59 -10.33 -11.35
C LEU A 129 0.95 -11.30 -12.33
N CYS A 130 0.87 -10.90 -13.60
CA CYS A 130 0.19 -11.64 -14.65
C CYS A 130 0.97 -11.65 -15.96
N LYS A 131 0.66 -12.60 -16.83
CA LYS A 131 1.01 -12.58 -18.25
C LYS A 131 -0.24 -12.26 -19.09
N ARG A 132 -0.12 -11.33 -20.02
CA ARG A 132 -1.20 -10.99 -20.96
C ARG A 132 -1.42 -12.16 -21.95
N LYS A 133 -2.66 -12.63 -22.08
CA LYS A 133 -3.07 -13.71 -23.00
C LYS A 133 -3.86 -13.20 -24.21
N GLY A 134 -4.52 -12.05 -24.07
CA GLY A 134 -5.27 -11.36 -25.12
C GLY A 134 -5.45 -9.88 -24.76
N ASP A 135 -6.40 -9.18 -25.38
CA ASP A 135 -6.55 -7.74 -25.14
C ASP A 135 -7.03 -7.37 -23.74
N ASN A 136 -7.80 -8.25 -23.09
CA ASN A 136 -8.35 -8.01 -21.75
C ASN A 136 -8.29 -9.24 -20.83
N HIS A 137 -7.50 -10.26 -21.19
CA HIS A 137 -7.34 -11.47 -20.37
C HIS A 137 -5.91 -11.63 -19.88
N PHE A 138 -5.79 -11.90 -18.59
CA PHE A 138 -4.52 -11.98 -17.87
C PHE A 138 -4.46 -13.29 -17.10
N SER A 139 -3.41 -14.06 -17.33
CA SER A 139 -3.13 -15.27 -16.56
C SER A 139 -2.20 -14.93 -15.41
N VAL A 140 -2.64 -15.19 -14.18
CA VAL A 140 -1.86 -14.91 -12.96
C VAL A 140 -0.59 -15.77 -12.97
N ILE A 141 0.55 -15.17 -12.63
CA ILE A 141 1.85 -15.85 -12.49
C ILE A 141 2.32 -15.89 -11.04
N ASP A 142 2.07 -14.81 -10.28
CA ASP A 142 2.45 -14.72 -8.87
C ASP A 142 1.60 -13.64 -8.17
N TYR A 143 1.50 -13.71 -6.85
CA TYR A 143 0.90 -12.66 -6.03
C TYR A 143 1.48 -12.67 -4.61
N CYS A 144 1.46 -11.51 -3.96
CA CYS A 144 1.83 -11.38 -2.55
C CYS A 144 1.06 -10.23 -1.87
N PRO A 145 0.84 -10.28 -0.55
CA PRO A 145 0.37 -9.13 0.21
C PRO A 145 1.32 -7.94 0.03
N ARG A 146 0.78 -6.73 -0.08
CA ARG A 146 1.58 -5.52 -0.31
C ARG A 146 2.60 -5.25 0.81
N SER A 147 2.30 -5.65 2.05
CA SER A 147 3.27 -5.58 3.17
C SER A 147 4.51 -6.44 2.94
N MET A 148 4.39 -7.52 2.18
CA MET A 148 5.47 -8.48 1.88
C MET A 148 6.28 -8.11 0.63
N LEU A 149 6.13 -6.89 0.15
CA LEU A 149 6.79 -6.40 -1.05
C LEU A 149 7.89 -5.38 -0.71
N THR A 150 9.00 -5.43 -1.41
CA THR A 150 10.02 -4.37 -1.40
C THR A 150 10.46 -4.01 -2.81
N LEU A 151 10.69 -2.72 -3.05
CA LEU A 151 11.27 -2.22 -4.30
C LEU A 151 12.60 -1.50 -4.03
N ALA A 152 13.59 -1.80 -4.86
CA ALA A 152 14.84 -1.05 -4.97
C ALA A 152 15.04 -0.56 -6.42
N ALA A 153 15.67 0.60 -6.59
CA ALA A 153 15.97 1.20 -7.90
C ALA A 153 17.20 2.12 -7.80
N GLY A 154 17.85 2.38 -8.93
CA GLY A 154 19.05 3.24 -8.99
C GLY A 154 20.18 2.71 -8.11
N ASP A 155 20.80 3.60 -7.32
CA ASP A 155 21.95 3.29 -6.45
C ASP A 155 21.62 2.31 -5.32
N SER A 156 20.34 2.07 -5.05
CA SER A 156 19.89 1.08 -4.06
C SER A 156 19.79 -0.35 -4.60
N LEU A 157 20.02 -0.55 -5.90
CA LEU A 157 20.09 -1.89 -6.47
C LEU A 157 21.38 -2.59 -5.98
N PRO A 158 21.32 -3.86 -5.52
CA PRO A 158 22.52 -4.65 -5.35
C PRO A 158 23.30 -4.69 -6.67
N GLN A 159 24.61 -4.99 -6.62
CA GLN A 159 25.47 -5.10 -7.80
C GLN A 159 25.03 -6.29 -8.67
N LEU A 160 23.89 -6.15 -9.33
CA LEU A 160 23.50 -6.96 -10.47
C LEU A 160 24.66 -6.85 -11.48
N PRO A 161 24.93 -7.90 -12.29
CA PRO A 161 25.91 -7.85 -13.37
C PRO A 161 25.44 -6.87 -14.47
N THR A 162 25.43 -5.58 -14.14
CA THR A 162 24.96 -4.43 -14.92
C THR A 162 26.06 -3.93 -15.86
N LYS A 163 27.32 -4.35 -15.66
CA LYS A 163 28.45 -4.06 -16.55
C LYS A 163 28.19 -4.47 -18.01
N ASP A 164 27.32 -5.46 -18.22
CA ASP A 164 26.96 -5.97 -19.55
C ASP A 164 25.60 -5.47 -20.07
N ILE A 165 24.87 -4.66 -19.29
CA ILE A 165 23.58 -4.08 -19.67
C ILE A 165 23.84 -2.77 -20.44
N LYS A 166 24.55 -2.86 -21.56
CA LYS A 166 24.83 -1.74 -22.50
C LYS A 166 23.72 -1.55 -23.54
N ASP A 167 22.54 -2.12 -23.32
CA ASP A 167 21.41 -2.04 -24.23
C ASP A 167 20.58 -0.77 -23.87
N PRO A 168 20.38 0.19 -24.79
CA PRO A 168 19.63 1.43 -24.52
C PRO A 168 18.15 1.19 -24.14
N THR A 169 17.66 -0.04 -24.25
CA THR A 169 16.30 -0.48 -23.89
C THR A 169 16.15 -0.95 -22.43
N SER A 170 17.24 -1.13 -21.70
CA SER A 170 17.26 -1.52 -20.28
C SER A 170 17.47 -0.31 -19.38
N LYS A 171 16.65 0.72 -19.59
CA LYS A 171 16.59 1.91 -18.73
C LYS A 171 15.52 1.70 -17.66
N ASN A 172 15.62 2.46 -16.56
CA ASN A 172 14.64 2.48 -15.47
C ASN A 172 14.45 1.10 -14.79
N LEU A 173 15.57 0.47 -14.43
CA LEU A 173 15.58 -0.83 -13.75
C LEU A 173 15.12 -0.69 -12.29
N MET A 174 14.28 -1.61 -11.86
CA MET A 174 13.91 -1.81 -10.47
C MET A 174 14.04 -3.29 -10.10
N LEU A 175 14.44 -3.55 -8.88
CA LEU A 175 14.38 -4.88 -8.28
C LEU A 175 13.12 -4.94 -7.42
N MET A 176 12.21 -5.81 -7.82
CA MET A 176 11.02 -6.13 -7.05
C MET A 176 11.25 -7.44 -6.30
N THR A 177 11.16 -7.40 -4.98
CA THR A 177 11.32 -8.59 -4.14
C THR A 177 10.01 -8.88 -3.44
N LEU A 178 9.43 -10.04 -3.75
CA LEU A 178 8.33 -10.64 -3.03
C LEU A 178 8.97 -11.43 -1.89
N LEU A 179 8.91 -10.89 -0.67
CA LEU A 179 9.50 -11.55 0.50
C LEU A 179 8.84 -12.90 0.77
N GLU A 180 7.53 -12.95 0.54
CA GLU A 180 6.73 -14.14 0.67
C GLU A 180 5.59 -14.11 -0.37
N ASN A 181 5.71 -14.97 -1.38
CA ASN A 181 4.71 -15.13 -2.42
C ASN A 181 3.61 -16.14 -2.02
N TYR A 182 2.70 -16.49 -2.94
CA TYR A 182 1.62 -17.46 -2.64
C TYR A 182 2.11 -18.86 -2.23
N GLU A 183 3.33 -19.24 -2.63
CA GLU A 183 3.99 -20.49 -2.22
C GLU A 183 4.85 -20.34 -0.96
N ARG A 184 4.82 -19.16 -0.33
CA ARG A 184 5.69 -18.78 0.79
C ARG A 184 7.18 -18.75 0.48
N LYS A 185 7.54 -18.47 -0.78
CA LYS A 185 8.92 -18.34 -1.22
C LYS A 185 9.29 -16.86 -1.38
N THR A 186 10.57 -16.57 -1.19
CA THR A 186 11.15 -15.27 -1.56
C THR A 186 11.48 -15.29 -3.04
N VAL A 187 10.97 -14.33 -3.81
CA VAL A 187 11.16 -14.22 -5.26
C VAL A 187 11.68 -12.82 -5.59
N GLU A 188 12.76 -12.75 -6.35
CA GLU A 188 13.36 -11.51 -6.83
C GLU A 188 13.16 -11.37 -8.34
N LEU A 189 12.62 -10.23 -8.77
CA LEU A 189 12.28 -9.92 -10.14
C LEU A 189 13.00 -8.65 -10.56
N VAL A 190 13.87 -8.74 -11.56
CA VAL A 190 14.52 -7.57 -12.16
C VAL A 190 13.62 -7.03 -13.25
N LEU A 191 13.01 -5.87 -13.02
CA LEU A 191 12.00 -5.28 -13.90
C LEU A 191 12.54 -4.01 -14.55
N SER A 192 12.19 -3.80 -15.82
CA SER A 192 12.40 -2.53 -16.53
C SER A 192 11.06 -1.85 -16.75
N CYS A 193 10.98 -0.58 -16.35
CA CYS A 193 9.82 0.27 -16.59
C CYS A 193 9.91 0.98 -17.95
N PRO A 194 8.77 1.20 -18.63
CA PRO A 194 8.73 1.86 -19.92
C PRO A 194 9.20 3.33 -19.86
N SER A 195 9.08 3.97 -18.70
CA SER A 195 9.47 5.36 -18.48
C SER A 195 10.02 5.59 -17.06
N VAL A 196 10.79 6.66 -16.87
CA VAL A 196 11.25 7.12 -15.54
C VAL A 196 10.04 7.47 -14.67
N SER A 197 9.01 8.10 -15.27
CA SER A 197 7.79 8.47 -14.54
C SER A 197 6.99 7.25 -14.08
N ASP A 198 6.98 6.15 -14.83
CA ASP A 198 6.40 4.89 -14.35
C ASP A 198 7.21 4.28 -13.23
N GLN A 199 8.55 4.25 -13.34
CA GLN A 199 9.42 3.75 -12.29
C GLN A 199 9.19 4.51 -10.98
N GLN A 200 9.19 5.84 -11.04
CA GLN A 200 8.96 6.69 -9.88
C GLN A 200 7.58 6.46 -9.26
N ARG A 201 6.52 6.42 -10.09
CA ARG A 201 5.16 6.14 -9.59
C ARG A 201 5.00 4.76 -8.98
N TRP A 202 5.73 3.75 -9.47
CA TRP A 202 5.76 2.42 -8.86
C TRP A 202 6.47 2.44 -7.50
N LEU A 203 7.60 3.16 -7.40
CA LEU A 203 8.35 3.33 -6.15
C LEU A 203 7.52 4.06 -5.09
N GLU A 204 6.92 5.19 -5.44
CA GLU A 204 6.04 5.97 -4.56
C GLU A 204 4.82 5.16 -4.12
N ALA A 205 4.21 4.41 -5.03
CA ALA A 205 3.06 3.57 -4.70
C ALA A 205 3.44 2.41 -3.75
N MET A 206 4.70 2.00 -3.64
CA MET A 206 5.07 0.83 -2.82
C MET A 206 5.89 1.19 -1.58
N ARG A 207 6.31 2.45 -1.43
CA ARG A 207 6.98 2.94 -0.23
C ARG A 207 5.96 3.51 0.76
N PRO A 208 6.07 3.21 2.06
CA PRO A 208 5.28 3.91 3.07
C PRO A 208 5.65 5.39 3.06
N ARG A 209 4.69 6.25 3.40
CA ARG A 209 4.94 7.69 3.52
C ARG A 209 5.95 7.95 4.63
N GLU A 210 6.92 8.81 4.33
CA GLU A 210 7.87 9.30 5.33
C GLU A 210 7.19 10.39 6.17
N ALA A 211 7.50 10.43 7.47
CA ALA A 211 6.98 11.46 8.34
C ALA A 211 7.76 12.77 8.14
N GLU A 212 7.06 13.90 8.16
CA GLU A 212 7.69 15.23 8.11
C GLU A 212 8.35 15.56 9.46
N THR A 213 7.84 15.01 10.55
CA THR A 213 8.33 15.25 11.91
C THR A 213 9.46 14.29 12.30
N PRO A 214 10.58 14.78 12.85
CA PRO A 214 11.65 13.91 13.36
C PRO A 214 11.15 12.94 14.45
N GLY A 215 11.38 11.64 14.25
CA GLY A 215 11.02 10.59 15.21
C GLY A 215 9.56 10.11 15.12
N GLU A 216 8.71 10.77 14.33
CA GLU A 216 7.38 10.26 14.02
C GLU A 216 7.47 9.06 13.06
N LYS A 217 6.64 8.04 13.28
CA LYS A 217 6.48 6.92 12.37
C LYS A 217 5.06 6.87 11.86
N LEU A 218 4.91 7.01 10.55
CA LEU A 218 3.65 6.83 9.84
C LEU A 218 3.55 5.40 9.30
N TYR A 219 2.38 4.81 9.47
CA TYR A 219 2.06 3.48 8.99
C TYR A 219 0.90 3.53 8.02
N GLU A 220 1.08 2.85 6.90
CA GLU A 220 0.02 2.68 5.92
C GLU A 220 -0.92 1.57 6.36
N SER A 221 -2.18 1.64 5.91
CA SER A 221 -3.19 0.63 6.23
C SER A 221 -2.80 -0.81 5.89
N TRP A 222 -1.98 -1.00 4.87
CA TRP A 222 -1.49 -2.30 4.41
C TRP A 222 -0.22 -2.78 5.14
N ASP A 223 0.43 -1.91 5.92
CA ASP A 223 1.67 -2.20 6.65
C ASP A 223 1.68 -1.46 8.01
N CYS A 224 0.68 -1.76 8.85
CA CYS A 224 0.53 -1.18 10.17
C CYS A 224 0.63 -2.22 11.31
N PRO A 225 1.28 -1.89 12.43
CA PRO A 225 1.31 -2.75 13.59
C PRO A 225 -0.06 -2.84 14.25
N GLN A 226 -0.32 -4.00 14.86
CA GLN A 226 -1.49 -4.20 15.70
C GLN A 226 -1.02 -4.27 17.14
N VAL A 227 -1.72 -3.57 18.02
CA VAL A 227 -1.44 -3.60 19.46
C VAL A 227 -2.66 -4.08 20.21
N VAL A 228 -2.43 -4.75 21.35
CA VAL A 228 -3.48 -5.12 22.31
C VAL A 228 -3.34 -4.28 23.57
N ALA A 229 -4.43 -3.76 24.09
CA ALA A 229 -4.45 -3.02 25.34
C ALA A 229 -4.23 -3.96 26.54
N LYS A 230 -3.17 -3.71 27.30
CA LYS A 230 -2.87 -4.39 28.58
C LYS A 230 -3.55 -3.75 29.78
N HIS A 231 -3.95 -2.50 29.62
CA HIS A 231 -4.58 -1.70 30.66
C HIS A 231 -5.70 -0.87 30.04
N SER A 232 -6.74 -0.59 30.82
CA SER A 232 -7.79 0.33 30.39
C SER A 232 -7.28 1.78 30.48
N TYR A 233 -7.73 2.62 29.56
CA TYR A 233 -7.37 4.02 29.48
C TYR A 233 -8.62 4.83 29.14
N GLU A 234 -8.99 5.74 30.05
CA GLU A 234 -10.17 6.58 29.92
C GLU A 234 -9.72 8.05 29.92
N SER A 235 -10.34 8.83 29.03
CA SER A 235 -10.14 10.28 28.92
C SER A 235 -11.42 10.92 28.42
N ASP A 236 -11.64 12.18 28.82
CA ASP A 236 -12.73 13.04 28.35
C ASP A 236 -12.31 13.87 27.11
N GLU A 237 -11.05 13.79 26.70
CA GLU A 237 -10.55 14.51 25.53
C GLU A 237 -11.11 13.90 24.23
N PRO A 238 -11.66 14.73 23.32
CA PRO A 238 -12.41 14.25 22.15
C PRO A 238 -11.54 13.59 21.06
N ASP A 239 -10.22 13.81 21.10
CA ASP A 239 -9.24 13.23 20.18
C ASP A 239 -8.58 11.97 20.73
N VAL A 240 -8.86 11.61 21.98
CA VAL A 240 -8.31 10.44 22.67
C VAL A 240 -9.18 9.21 22.43
N LEU A 241 -8.53 8.10 22.12
CA LEU A 241 -9.15 6.79 22.00
C LEU A 241 -9.17 6.10 23.36
N GLN A 242 -10.37 5.89 23.90
CA GLN A 242 -10.55 5.09 25.11
C GLN A 242 -10.20 3.62 24.83
N LEU A 243 -9.48 2.99 25.75
CA LEU A 243 -9.03 1.60 25.66
C LEU A 243 -9.64 0.77 26.78
N GLU A 244 -10.14 -0.42 26.45
CA GLU A 244 -10.47 -1.46 27.42
C GLU A 244 -9.43 -2.58 27.39
N LEU A 245 -9.31 -3.33 28.49
CA LEU A 245 -8.42 -4.48 28.54
C LEU A 245 -8.74 -5.47 27.41
N GLY A 246 -7.75 -5.80 26.58
CA GLY A 246 -7.89 -6.70 25.44
C GLY A 246 -8.33 -6.05 24.13
N ASP A 247 -8.58 -4.74 24.10
CA ASP A 247 -8.87 -4.02 22.86
C ASP A 247 -7.71 -4.14 21.86
N VAL A 248 -8.03 -4.45 20.60
CA VAL A 248 -7.05 -4.51 19.52
C VAL A 248 -7.15 -3.25 18.65
N VAL A 249 -6.01 -2.60 18.43
CA VAL A 249 -5.92 -1.33 17.71
C VAL A 249 -4.92 -1.45 16.56
N ASN A 250 -5.33 -1.02 15.36
CA ASN A 250 -4.44 -0.84 14.22
C ASN A 250 -3.75 0.53 14.35
N VAL A 251 -2.42 0.54 14.50
CA VAL A 251 -1.66 1.77 14.74
C VAL A 251 -1.31 2.46 13.42
N SER A 252 -1.77 3.69 13.23
CA SER A 252 -1.46 4.52 12.06
C SER A 252 -0.27 5.45 12.29
N ARG A 253 -0.05 5.92 13.53
CA ARG A 253 1.06 6.83 13.87
C ARG A 253 1.68 6.47 15.21
N LYS A 254 2.99 6.69 15.33
CA LYS A 254 3.70 6.66 16.61
C LYS A 254 4.53 7.93 16.75
N LEU A 255 4.30 8.68 17.82
CA LEU A 255 5.03 9.88 18.16
C LEU A 255 6.22 9.58 19.09
N PRO A 256 7.24 10.46 19.12
CA PRO A 256 8.43 10.27 19.95
C PRO A 256 8.17 10.28 21.45
N ASP A 257 7.11 10.96 21.88
CA ASP A 257 6.69 11.08 23.29
C ASP A 257 5.94 9.82 23.80
N GLY A 258 5.78 8.80 22.95
CA GLY A 258 5.13 7.54 23.31
C GLY A 258 3.64 7.48 23.01
N TRP A 259 3.06 8.54 22.42
CA TRP A 259 1.66 8.55 22.00
C TRP A 259 1.48 7.89 20.63
N TYR A 260 0.49 7.02 20.53
CA TYR A 260 0.10 6.33 19.31
C TYR A 260 -1.25 6.85 18.83
N GLN A 261 -1.42 6.91 17.51
CA GLN A 261 -2.73 7.10 16.89
C GLN A 261 -3.15 5.80 16.23
N GLY A 262 -4.42 5.43 16.33
CA GLY A 262 -4.90 4.22 15.70
C GLY A 262 -6.42 4.09 15.65
N GLU A 263 -6.85 2.97 15.09
CA GLU A 263 -8.26 2.60 14.92
C GLU A 263 -8.56 1.32 15.69
N ARG A 264 -9.49 1.38 16.64
CA ARG A 264 -9.96 0.23 17.43
C ARG A 264 -10.79 -0.70 16.56
N ILE A 265 -10.41 -1.98 16.47
CA ILE A 265 -11.01 -2.93 15.51
C ILE A 265 -12.50 -3.21 15.80
N ARG A 266 -12.91 -3.30 17.07
CA ARG A 266 -14.29 -3.66 17.44
C ARG A 266 -15.34 -2.64 16.96
N GLU A 267 -14.99 -1.36 16.95
CA GLU A 267 -15.94 -0.25 16.73
C GLU A 267 -15.54 0.69 15.60
N GLY A 268 -14.29 0.64 15.13
CA GLY A 268 -13.75 1.59 14.16
C GLY A 268 -13.45 2.97 14.73
N ALA A 269 -13.49 3.13 16.06
CA ALA A 269 -13.16 4.39 16.72
C ALA A 269 -11.68 4.75 16.50
N VAL A 270 -11.41 6.01 16.17
CA VAL A 270 -10.07 6.52 15.85
C VAL A 270 -9.69 7.59 16.87
N GLY A 271 -8.47 7.53 17.38
CA GLY A 271 -7.95 8.55 18.29
C GLY A 271 -6.54 8.24 18.77
N TRP A 272 -6.08 9.06 19.72
CA TRP A 272 -4.77 8.97 20.35
C TRP A 272 -4.80 8.16 21.64
N PHE A 273 -3.76 7.39 21.92
CA PHE A 273 -3.64 6.63 23.16
C PHE A 273 -2.16 6.42 23.54
N PRO A 274 -1.86 6.25 24.84
CA PRO A 274 -0.50 6.00 25.29
C PRO A 274 -0.03 4.60 24.88
N GLY A 275 1.07 4.51 24.14
CA GLY A 275 1.64 3.23 23.71
C GLY A 275 2.05 2.31 24.85
N SER A 276 2.39 2.88 26.02
CA SER A 276 2.76 2.14 27.23
C SER A 276 1.64 1.28 27.81
N TYR A 277 0.38 1.56 27.45
CA TYR A 277 -0.78 0.77 27.86
C TYR A 277 -1.03 -0.44 26.95
N THR A 278 -0.18 -0.64 25.94
CA THR A 278 -0.39 -1.63 24.88
C THR A 278 0.81 -2.54 24.64
N GLU A 279 0.56 -3.69 24.03
CA GLU A 279 1.57 -4.64 23.55
C GLU A 279 1.48 -4.80 22.05
N GLU A 280 2.61 -4.84 21.34
CA GLU A 280 2.63 -5.19 19.92
C GLU A 280 2.29 -6.68 19.74
N LEU A 281 1.23 -6.96 18.98
CA LEU A 281 0.84 -8.32 18.61
C LEU A 281 1.72 -8.86 17.48
N ASN A 282 1.91 -10.18 17.45
CA ASN A 282 2.53 -10.88 16.33
C ASN A 282 1.62 -10.87 15.10
N SER A 283 1.59 -9.73 14.40
CA SER A 283 0.74 -9.48 13.25
C SER A 283 1.46 -9.68 11.92
N ALA A 284 0.71 -9.58 10.82
CA ALA A 284 1.28 -9.61 9.47
C ALA A 284 2.36 -8.52 9.26
N HIS A 285 2.21 -7.36 9.90
CA HIS A 285 3.22 -6.30 9.89
C HIS A 285 4.52 -6.72 10.56
N VAL A 286 4.46 -7.33 11.76
CA VAL A 286 5.67 -7.79 12.46
C VAL A 286 6.41 -8.83 11.62
N ARG A 287 5.67 -9.76 11.01
CA ARG A 287 6.25 -10.75 10.08
C ARG A 287 6.91 -10.07 8.87
N ALA A 288 6.22 -9.13 8.23
CA ALA A 288 6.76 -8.36 7.10
C ALA A 288 8.03 -7.59 7.51
N ARG A 289 8.02 -6.92 8.66
CA ARG A 289 9.17 -6.21 9.24
C ARG A 289 10.36 -7.14 9.43
N ASN A 290 10.15 -8.31 10.04
CA ASN A 290 11.21 -9.28 10.28
C ASN A 290 11.78 -9.85 8.96
N LEU A 291 10.93 -10.13 7.98
CA LEU A 291 11.37 -10.57 6.65
C LEU A 291 12.15 -9.48 5.91
N LYS A 292 11.70 -8.22 5.97
CA LYS A 292 12.43 -7.05 5.40
C LYS A 292 13.82 -6.91 6.05
N GLN A 293 13.90 -7.02 7.38
CA GLN A 293 15.17 -6.95 8.09
C GLN A 293 16.11 -8.10 7.72
N ARG A 294 15.61 -9.33 7.71
CA ARG A 294 16.38 -10.51 7.29
C ARG A 294 16.90 -10.35 5.86
N HIS A 295 16.05 -9.92 4.93
CA HIS A 295 16.43 -9.72 3.53
C HIS A 295 17.56 -8.68 3.40
N ARG A 296 17.43 -7.52 4.06
CA ARG A 296 18.47 -6.48 4.08
C ARG A 296 19.81 -7.00 4.61
N LEU A 297 19.79 -7.78 5.69
CA LEU A 297 21.00 -8.38 6.28
C LEU A 297 21.66 -9.36 5.33
N LEU A 298 20.88 -10.23 4.67
CA LEU A 298 21.40 -11.19 3.69
C LEU A 298 21.99 -10.49 2.47
N ALA A 299 21.30 -9.47 1.92
CA ALA A 299 21.79 -8.69 0.79
C ALA A 299 23.10 -7.95 1.12
N PHE A 300 23.19 -7.35 2.31
CA PHE A 300 24.41 -6.71 2.80
C PHE A 300 25.56 -7.71 2.94
N THR A 301 25.31 -8.86 3.56
CA THR A 301 26.32 -9.91 3.76
C THR A 301 26.83 -10.46 2.44
N ALA A 302 25.94 -10.70 1.46
CA ALA A 302 26.32 -11.15 0.12
C ALA A 302 27.25 -10.15 -0.58
N THR A 303 26.89 -8.87 -0.56
CA THR A 303 27.69 -7.78 -1.15
C THR A 303 29.06 -7.67 -0.47
N PHE A 304 29.10 -7.79 0.86
CA PHE A 304 30.34 -7.76 1.63
C PHE A 304 31.28 -8.92 1.27
N LEU A 305 30.75 -10.15 1.16
CA LEU A 305 31.54 -11.32 0.79
C LEU A 305 32.08 -11.24 -0.64
N GLU A 306 31.33 -10.68 -1.59
CA GLU A 306 31.82 -10.42 -2.95
C GLU A 306 32.96 -9.39 -2.95
N SER A 307 32.85 -8.34 -2.13
CA SER A 307 33.91 -7.34 -2.00
C SER A 307 35.21 -7.90 -1.40
N GLN A 308 35.11 -8.88 -0.51
CA GLN A 308 36.25 -9.59 0.09
C GLN A 308 36.94 -10.52 -0.93
N LYS A 309 36.18 -11.19 -1.80
CA LYS A 309 36.73 -12.05 -2.86
C LYS A 309 37.39 -11.28 -4.00
N SER A 310 37.08 -10.00 -4.15
CA SER A 310 37.65 -9.12 -5.19
C SER A 310 38.94 -8.41 -4.75
N LYS A 311 39.41 -8.63 -3.52
CA LYS A 311 40.71 -8.16 -3.00
C LYS A 311 41.70 -9.31 -2.96
#